data_AF-A0A2M8NRB5-F1
#
_entry.id   AF-A0A2M8NRB5-F1
#
_cell.length_a   1.000
_cell.length_b   1.000
_cell.length_c   1.000
_cell.angle_alpha   90.00
_cell.angle_beta   90.00
_cell.angle_gamma   90.00
#
_symmetry.space_group_name_H-M   'P 1'
#
loop_
_entity.id
_entity.type
_entity.pdbx_description
1 polymer ?
#
loop_
_entity_poly.entity_id
_entity_poly.type
_entity_poly.pdbx_seq_one_letter_code
_entity_poly.pdbx_strand_id
1 'polypeptide(L)' 'EAGAGEVVPLGDSAALAAALNALAANPARRAQLAQAGRAYAEQNLAPEAVAAAYARVLQKAARA' A
#
# COMPACT_ATOMS: atom_id res chain seq x y z
N GLU A 1 7.25 -2.36 -0.77
CA GLU A 1 6.69 -1.29 0.07
C GLU A 1 5.89 -0.33 -0.81
N ALA A 2 4.62 -0.06 -0.49
CA ALA A 2 3.74 0.78 -1.32
C ALA A 2 3.96 2.31 -1.12
N GLY A 3 4.67 2.71 -0.06
CA GLY A 3 4.88 4.13 0.30
C GLY A 3 3.57 4.87 0.61
N ALA A 4 2.50 4.14 0.89
CA ALA A 4 1.13 4.63 0.97
C ALA A 4 0.59 4.74 2.41
N GLY A 5 1.44 4.54 3.41
CA GLY A 5 1.09 4.64 4.82
C GLY A 5 2.33 4.69 5.71
N GLU A 6 2.09 4.89 7.00
CA GLU A 6 3.12 4.82 8.04
C GLU A 6 2.95 3.49 8.78
N VAL A 7 4.03 2.73 8.91
CA VAL A 7 4.05 1.45 9.64
C VAL A 7 4.62 1.69 11.02
N VAL A 8 3.89 1.25 12.05
CA VAL A 8 4.31 1.35 13.45
C VAL A 8 4.46 -0.06 14.06
N PRO A 9 5.31 -0.23 15.09
CA PRO A 9 5.46 -1.50 15.77
C PRO A 9 4.14 -2.00 16.38
N LEU A 10 3.94 -3.32 16.35
CA LEU A 10 2.77 -3.95 16.96
C LEU A 10 2.78 -3.73 18.48
N GLY A 11 1.64 -3.29 19.03
CA GLY A 11 1.46 -3.09 20.47
C GLY A 11 2.02 -1.76 21.00
N ASP A 12 2.68 -0.96 20.17
CA ASP A 12 3.19 0.35 20.57
C ASP A 12 2.15 1.46 20.33
N SER A 13 1.33 1.70 21.34
CA SER A 13 0.30 2.74 21.31
C SER A 13 0.88 4.15 21.27
N ALA A 14 2.06 4.37 21.84
CA ALA A 14 2.72 5.67 21.83
C ALA A 14 3.25 6.01 20.43
N ALA A 15 3.87 5.05 19.75
CA ALA A 15 4.31 5.21 18.36
C ALA A 15 3.12 5.47 17.42
N LEU A 16 2.00 4.76 17.62
CA LEU A 16 0.77 5.00 16.86
C LEU A 16 0.24 6.43 17.08
N ALA A 17 0.13 6.87 18.33
CA ALA A 17 -0.35 8.23 18.64
C ALA A 17 0.57 9.31 18.05
N ALA A 18 1.90 9.11 18.13
CA ALA A 18 2.87 10.02 17.52
C ALA A 18 2.73 10.08 15.99
N ALA A 19 2.59 8.93 15.32
CA ALA A 19 2.39 8.88 13.87
C ALA A 19 1.09 9.60 13.44
N LEU A 20 -0.01 9.37 14.16
CA LEU A 20 -1.28 10.06 13.90
C LEU A 20 -1.16 11.58 14.07
N ASN A 21 -0.53 12.04 15.15
CA ASN A 21 -0.31 13.47 15.40
C ASN A 21 0.57 14.11 14.32
N ALA A 22 1.65 13.43 13.91
CA ALA A 22 2.52 13.89 12.84
C ALA A 22 1.78 14.01 11.50
N LEU A 23 0.94 13.03 11.15
CA LEU A 23 0.10 13.07 9.96
C LEU A 23 -0.97 14.16 10.03
N ALA A 24 -1.60 14.36 11.18
CA ALA A 24 -2.59 15.42 11.39
C ALA A 24 -1.97 16.81 11.18
N ALA A 25 -0.75 17.02 11.71
CA ALA A 25 -0.01 18.28 11.59
C ALA A 25 0.54 18.55 10.18
N ASN A 26 0.64 17.54 9.30
CA ASN A 26 1.25 17.69 7.97
C ASN A 26 0.29 17.28 6.83
N PRO A 27 -0.54 18.21 6.31
CA PRO A 27 -1.46 17.91 5.21
C PRO A 27 -0.77 17.52 3.90
N ALA A 28 0.41 18.07 3.61
CA ALA A 28 1.17 17.73 2.41
C ALA A 28 1.61 16.26 2.43
N ARG A 29 2.06 15.76 3.59
CA ARG A 29 2.40 14.34 3.76
C ARG A 29 1.18 13.45 3.54
N ARG A 30 0.00 13.82 4.07
CA ARG A 30 -1.23 13.05 3.82
C ARG A 30 -1.59 12.98 2.34
N ALA A 31 -1.44 14.09 1.60
CA ALA A 31 -1.70 14.11 0.17
C ALA A 31 -0.75 13.19 -0.60
N GLN A 32 0.54 13.18 -0.25
CA GLN A 32 1.53 12.28 -0.84
C GLN A 32 1.17 10.80 -0.60
N LEU A 33 0.82 10.44 0.65
CA LEU A 33 0.42 9.08 0.99
C LEU A 33 -0.85 8.66 0.24
N ALA A 34 -1.85 9.55 0.12
CA ALA A 34 -3.07 9.28 -0.62
C ALA A 34 -2.80 9.04 -2.11
N GLN A 35 -1.95 9.86 -2.73
CA GLN A 35 -1.56 9.68 -4.13
C GLN A 35 -0.82 8.36 -4.35
N ALA A 36 0.15 8.05 -3.48
CA ALA A 36 0.88 6.78 -3.53
C ALA A 36 -0.06 5.57 -3.34
N GLY A 37 -0.98 5.65 -2.38
CA GLY A 37 -1.97 4.61 -2.14
C GLY A 37 -2.91 4.38 -3.31
N ARG A 38 -3.38 5.45 -3.95
CA ARG A 38 -4.22 5.36 -5.14
C ARG A 38 -3.48 4.69 -6.29
N ALA A 39 -2.26 5.14 -6.59
CA ALA A 39 -1.43 4.56 -7.65
C ALA A 39 -1.15 3.08 -7.39
N TYR A 40 -0.81 2.71 -6.15
CA TYR A 40 -0.55 1.32 -5.79
C TYR A 40 -1.79 0.45 -5.99
N ALA A 41 -2.96 0.91 -5.53
CA ALA A 41 -4.22 0.18 -5.66
C ALA A 41 -4.57 -0.06 -7.13
N GLU A 42 -4.49 0.96 -7.98
CA GLU A 42 -4.79 0.85 -9.41
C GLU A 42 -3.81 -0.10 -10.13
N GLN A 43 -2.52 -0.06 -9.77
CA GLN A 43 -1.49 -0.85 -10.45
C GLN A 43 -1.41 -2.30 -9.99
N ASN A 44 -1.78 -2.59 -8.74
CA ASN A 44 -1.50 -3.90 -8.12
C ASN A 44 -2.75 -4.62 -7.62
N LEU A 45 -3.79 -3.89 -7.25
CA LEU A 45 -4.96 -4.43 -6.55
C LEU A 45 -6.25 -4.35 -7.39
N ALA A 46 -6.23 -3.65 -8.53
CA ALA A 46 -7.35 -3.62 -9.46
C ALA A 46 -7.65 -5.05 -10.00
N PRO A 47 -8.92 -5.37 -10.29
CA PRO A 47 -9.31 -6.69 -10.79
C PRO A 47 -8.46 -7.16 -11.99
N GLU A 48 -8.14 -6.26 -12.92
CA GLU A 48 -7.33 -6.53 -14.10
C GLU A 48 -5.88 -6.86 -13.73
N ALA A 49 -5.28 -6.08 -12.82
CA ALA A 49 -3.92 -6.30 -12.33
C ALA A 49 -3.81 -7.65 -11.60
N VAL A 50 -4.80 -7.97 -10.78
CA VAL A 50 -4.89 -9.25 -10.06
C VAL A 50 -5.07 -10.41 -11.03
N ALA A 51 -6.00 -10.32 -11.98
CA ALA A 51 -6.22 -11.35 -12.99
C ALA A 51 -4.96 -11.60 -13.83
N ALA A 52 -4.25 -10.54 -14.24
CA ALA A 52 -2.98 -10.65 -14.96
C ALA A 52 -1.89 -11.31 -14.11
N ALA A 53 -1.84 -11.07 -12.79
CA ALA A 53 -0.94 -11.76 -11.89
C ALA A 53 -1.22 -13.27 -11.83
N TYR A 54 -2.49 -13.67 -11.66
CA TYR A 54 -2.90 -15.08 -11.66
C TYR A 54 -2.62 -15.75 -13.02
N ALA A 55 -2.95 -15.10 -14.13
CA ALA A 55 -2.71 -15.62 -15.47
C ALA A 55 -1.22 -15.95 -15.69
N ARG A 56 -0.31 -15.10 -15.20
CA ARG A 56 1.14 -15.36 -15.26
C ARG A 56 1.54 -16.61 -14.48
N VAL A 57 0.96 -16.84 -13.30
CA VAL A 57 1.22 -18.05 -12.49
C VAL A 57 0.74 -19.30 -13.24
N LEU A 58 -0.48 -19.26 -13.78
CA LEU A 58 -1.05 -20.39 -14.52
C LEU A 58 -0.26 -20.71 -15.80
N GLN A 59 0.14 -19.69 -16.55
CA GLN A 59 0.98 -19.86 -17.74
C GLN A 59 2.33 -20.48 -17.41
N LYS A 60 2.93 -20.12 -16.27
CA LYS A 60 4.19 -20.73 -15.81
C LYS A 60 3.99 -22.21 -15.46
N ALA A 61 2.90 -22.54 -14.76
CA ALA A 61 2.59 -23.92 -14.40
C ALA A 61 2.30 -24.80 -15.62
N ALA A 62 1.61 -24.27 -16.64
CA ALA A 62 1.32 -25.00 -17.87
C ALA A 62 2.54 -25.26 -18.78
N ARG A 63 3.67 -24.58 -18.52
CA ARG A 63 4.94 -24.76 -19.25
C ARG A 63 5.93 -25.66 -18.51
N ALA A 64 5.62 -26.07 -17.28
CA ALA A 64 6.42 -26.97 -16.46
C ALA A 64 5.93 -28.41 -16.65
#